data_AF-A0AAD0VES1-F1
#
_entry.id   AF-A0AAD0VES1-F1
#
_cell.length_a   1.000
_cell.length_b   1.000
_cell.length_c   1.000
_cell.angle_alpha   90.00
_cell.angle_beta   90.00
_cell.angle_gamma   90.00
#
_symmetry.space_group_name_H-M   'P 1'
#
loop_
_entity.id
_entity.type
_entity.pdbx_description
1 polymer ?
#
loop_
_entity_poly.entity_id
_entity_poly.type
_entity_poly.pdbx_seq_one_letter_code
_entity_poly.pdbx_strand_id
1 'polypeptide(L)'
;MTVMTSAASPPGDTAAAELSAALREAGLQVGATSGGEEHVQLERLEADDARQLARLIRTGTKRTLKAARALREICEAYRIDLPELRVRQGRITLGACRLDDAVRLARLLGASSPGADIPEATAVRDLLAQAFPAGTGGGALRVSVREDDPDVVELGAVDARTARRLIGALRF
;
A
#
# COMPACT_ATOMS: atom_id res chain seq x y z
N MET A 1 22.04 -1.04 44.66
CA MET A 1 21.48 -1.70 43.46
C MET A 1 21.21 -0.62 42.43
N THR A 2 22.09 -0.47 41.46
CA THR A 2 21.93 0.52 40.38
C THR A 2 21.04 -0.13 39.32
N VAL A 3 19.82 0.38 39.16
CA VAL A 3 18.92 -0.05 38.08
C VAL A 3 19.51 0.48 36.79
N MET A 4 20.15 -0.39 36.00
CA MET A 4 20.47 -0.10 34.61
C MET A 4 19.16 -0.11 33.83
N THR A 5 18.54 1.07 33.70
CA THR A 5 17.47 1.27 32.74
C THR A 5 18.12 1.19 31.35
N SER A 6 17.96 0.05 30.70
CA SER A 6 18.28 -0.11 29.27
C SER A 6 17.44 0.91 28.52
N ALA A 7 18.07 2.00 28.07
CA ALA A 7 17.43 2.94 27.17
C ALA A 7 17.10 2.16 25.90
N ALA A 8 15.80 1.99 25.61
CA ALA A 8 15.37 1.43 24.35
C ALA A 8 16.01 2.27 23.23
N SER A 9 16.79 1.63 22.35
CA SER A 9 17.39 2.31 21.21
C SER A 9 16.27 2.97 20.38
N PRO A 10 16.47 4.20 19.89
CA PRO A 10 15.46 4.86 19.09
C PRO A 10 15.10 4.01 17.86
N PRO A 11 13.86 4.12 17.34
CA PRO A 11 13.37 3.25 16.28
C PRO A 11 14.24 3.30 15.01
N GLY A 12 14.78 4.47 14.66
CA GLY A 12 15.74 4.64 13.57
C GLY A 12 17.03 3.81 13.72
N ASP A 13 17.58 3.67 14.93
CA ASP A 13 18.81 2.89 15.18
C ASP A 13 18.56 1.40 15.01
N THR A 14 17.40 0.93 15.49
CA THR A 14 17.02 -0.49 15.37
C THR A 14 16.78 -0.85 13.91
N ALA A 15 16.07 0.00 13.16
CA ALA A 15 15.83 -0.20 11.73
C ALA A 15 17.13 -0.14 10.92
N ALA A 16 18.06 0.75 11.26
CA ALA A 16 19.37 0.84 10.61
C ALA A 16 20.22 -0.41 10.89
N ALA A 17 20.21 -0.94 12.11
CA ALA A 17 20.91 -2.17 12.46
C ALA A 17 20.34 -3.40 11.73
N GLU A 18 19.01 -3.53 11.68
CA GLU A 18 18.32 -4.61 10.96
C GLU A 18 18.62 -4.56 9.46
N LEU A 19 18.51 -3.38 8.85
CA LEU A 19 18.83 -3.18 7.43
C LEU A 19 20.30 -3.51 7.13
N SER A 20 21.23 -3.04 7.96
CA SER A 20 22.66 -3.33 7.81
C SER A 20 22.95 -4.84 7.89
N ALA A 21 22.30 -5.55 8.82
CA ALA A 21 22.43 -7.00 8.95
C ALA A 21 21.93 -7.72 7.68
N ALA A 22 20.72 -7.38 7.21
CA ALA A 22 20.14 -7.98 6.02
C ALA A 22 20.96 -7.71 4.75
N LEU A 23 21.53 -6.50 4.61
CA LEU A 23 22.41 -6.15 3.49
C LEU A 23 23.69 -7.01 3.51
N ARG A 24 24.34 -7.16 4.66
CA ARG A 24 25.54 -7.99 4.81
C ARG A 24 25.25 -9.47 4.52
N GLU A 25 24.14 -10.00 5.02
CA GLU A 25 23.70 -11.37 4.73
C GLU A 25 23.43 -11.57 3.23
N ALA A 26 22.94 -10.54 2.54
CA ALA A 26 22.75 -10.53 1.10
C ALA A 26 24.04 -10.28 0.30
N GLY A 27 25.20 -10.16 0.97
CA GLY A 27 26.51 -9.94 0.37
C GLY A 27 26.79 -8.50 -0.05
N LEU A 28 25.99 -7.52 0.38
CA LEU A 28 26.16 -6.10 0.10
C LEU A 28 26.96 -5.44 1.22
N GLN A 29 28.09 -4.80 0.89
CA GLN A 29 28.97 -4.15 1.85
C GLN A 29 28.57 -2.68 2.07
N VAL A 30 27.30 -2.46 2.44
CA VAL A 30 26.71 -1.12 2.62
C VAL A 30 26.22 -0.99 4.06
N GLY A 31 26.69 0.04 4.78
CA GLY A 31 26.15 0.40 6.09
C GLY A 31 24.83 1.15 5.97
N ALA A 32 23.99 1.02 7.00
CA ALA A 32 22.85 1.89 7.21
C ALA A 32 23.00 2.60 8.56
N THR A 33 22.70 3.89 8.59
CA THR A 33 22.77 4.74 9.78
C THR A 33 21.43 5.42 10.04
N SER A 34 21.18 5.77 11.29
CA SER A 34 20.03 6.57 11.68
C SER A 34 20.27 8.03 11.30
N GLY A 35 19.39 8.60 10.46
CA GLY A 35 19.42 10.00 10.04
C GLY A 35 18.55 10.91 10.90
N GLY A 36 18.07 10.42 12.05
CA GLY A 36 17.06 11.03 12.91
C GLY A 36 16.07 9.98 13.43
N GLU A 37 15.09 10.36 14.27
CA GLU A 37 14.21 9.40 14.97
C GLU A 37 13.45 8.44 14.03
N GLU A 38 13.06 8.89 12.83
CA GLU A 38 12.25 8.11 11.87
C GLU A 38 12.92 7.84 10.52
N HIS A 39 14.19 8.18 10.36
CA HIS A 39 14.87 8.11 9.05
C HIS A 39 16.08 7.19 9.12
N VAL A 40 16.23 6.31 8.12
CA VAL A 40 17.42 5.49 7.92
C VAL A 40 18.09 5.93 6.61
N GLN A 41 19.39 6.17 6.67
CA GLN A 41 20.22 6.52 5.53
C GLN A 41 21.11 5.33 5.18
N LEU A 42 21.14 4.98 3.90
CA LEU A 42 22.17 4.08 3.39
C LEU A 42 23.44 4.89 3.12
N GLU A 43 24.59 4.31 3.45
CA GLU A 43 25.87 4.83 3.00
C GLU A 43 25.95 4.84 1.47
N ARG A 44 26.99 5.49 0.94
CA ARG A 44 27.21 5.55 -0.50
C ARG A 44 27.39 4.15 -1.07
N LEU A 45 26.50 3.76 -1.97
CA LEU A 45 26.59 2.48 -2.67
C LEU A 45 27.52 2.58 -3.89
N GLU A 46 28.34 1.55 -4.08
CA GLU A 46 28.96 1.31 -5.38
C GLU A 46 27.91 0.90 -6.42
N ALA A 47 28.24 1.08 -7.70
CA ALA A 47 27.28 0.84 -8.79
C ALA A 47 26.79 -0.62 -8.84
N ASP A 48 27.66 -1.59 -8.55
CA ASP A 48 27.31 -3.01 -8.56
C ASP A 48 26.43 -3.40 -7.38
N ASP A 49 26.76 -2.93 -6.17
CA ASP A 49 25.92 -3.10 -4.98
C ASP A 49 24.55 -2.46 -5.17
N ALA A 50 24.47 -1.26 -5.77
CA ALA A 50 23.21 -0.62 -6.09
C ALA A 50 22.37 -1.45 -7.09
N ARG A 51 23.00 -2.06 -8.10
CA ARG A 51 22.32 -2.95 -9.05
C ARG A 51 21.81 -4.22 -8.36
N GLN A 52 22.60 -4.80 -7.48
CA GLN A 52 22.23 -5.99 -6.71
C GLN A 52 21.10 -5.69 -5.73
N LEU A 53 21.16 -4.59 -4.98
CA LEU A 53 20.07 -4.13 -4.12
C LEU A 53 18.78 -3.92 -4.93
N ALA A 54 18.86 -3.25 -6.07
CA ALA A 54 17.72 -3.09 -6.97
C ALA A 54 17.16 -4.43 -7.48
N ARG A 55 18.01 -5.44 -7.71
CA ARG A 55 17.57 -6.80 -8.09
C ARG A 55 16.87 -7.51 -6.93
N LEU A 56 17.39 -7.40 -5.71
CA LEU A 56 16.79 -7.99 -4.51
C LEU A 56 15.41 -7.38 -4.24
N ILE A 57 15.30 -6.05 -4.27
CA ILE A 57 14.02 -5.34 -4.11
C ILE A 57 13.03 -5.81 -5.18
N ARG A 58 13.42 -5.82 -6.46
CA ARG A 58 12.55 -6.29 -7.55
C ARG A 58 12.11 -7.74 -7.38
N THR A 59 12.99 -8.60 -6.87
CA THR A 59 12.70 -10.02 -6.66
C THR A 59 11.76 -10.24 -5.49
N GLY A 60 12.05 -9.62 -4.33
CA GLY A 60 11.23 -9.72 -3.12
C GLY A 60 9.84 -9.11 -3.30
N THR A 61 9.74 -8.02 -4.06
CA THR A 61 8.47 -7.31 -4.30
C THR A 61 7.77 -7.73 -5.60
N LYS A 62 8.33 -8.65 -6.39
CA LYS A 62 7.86 -9.04 -7.73
C LYS A 62 6.36 -9.30 -7.78
N ARG A 63 5.86 -10.08 -6.82
CA ARG A 63 4.45 -10.49 -6.75
C ARG A 63 3.52 -9.31 -6.46
N THR A 64 3.90 -8.43 -5.54
CA THR A 64 3.12 -7.23 -5.18
C THR A 64 3.15 -6.20 -6.30
N LEU A 65 4.30 -5.97 -6.92
CA LEU A 65 4.43 -5.08 -8.08
C LEU A 65 3.60 -5.56 -9.28
N LYS A 66 3.58 -6.87 -9.55
CA LYS A 66 2.74 -7.45 -10.60
C LYS A 66 1.25 -7.23 -10.33
N ALA A 67 0.80 -7.43 -9.09
CA ALA A 67 -0.57 -7.18 -8.71
C ALA A 67 -0.93 -5.68 -8.80
N ALA A 68 -0.05 -4.78 -8.35
CA ALA A 68 -0.27 -3.34 -8.49
C ALA A 68 -0.41 -2.91 -9.95
N ARG A 69 0.45 -3.42 -10.85
CA ARG A 69 0.34 -3.14 -12.30
C ARG A 69 -0.98 -3.63 -12.88
N ALA A 70 -1.37 -4.88 -12.58
CA ALA A 70 -2.63 -5.44 -13.05
C ALA A 70 -3.84 -4.66 -12.52
N LEU A 71 -3.80 -4.17 -11.27
CA LEU A 71 -4.85 -3.31 -10.73
C LEU A 71 -4.93 -1.98 -11.49
N ARG A 72 -3.80 -1.33 -11.81
CA ARG A 72 -3.82 -0.11 -12.63
C ARG A 72 -4.44 -0.34 -14.00
N GLU A 73 -4.01 -1.38 -14.70
CA GLU A 73 -4.55 -1.74 -16.02
C GLU A 73 -6.08 -1.95 -15.97
N ILE A 74 -6.57 -2.61 -14.93
CA ILE A 74 -8.00 -2.83 -14.71
C ILE A 74 -8.73 -1.52 -14.40
N CYS A 75 -8.22 -0.71 -13.46
CA CYS A 75 -8.80 0.57 -13.10
C CYS A 75 -8.86 1.51 -14.31
N GLU A 76 -7.80 1.57 -15.12
CA GLU A 76 -7.75 2.32 -16.38
C GLU A 76 -8.83 1.82 -17.36
N ALA A 77 -8.99 0.51 -17.52
CA ALA A 77 -10.01 -0.08 -18.40
C ALA A 77 -11.44 0.30 -17.97
N TYR A 78 -11.70 0.40 -16.66
CA TYR A 78 -12.99 0.83 -16.11
C TYR A 78 -13.11 2.34 -15.88
N ARG A 79 -12.09 3.12 -16.27
CA ARG A 79 -12.00 4.57 -16.06
C ARG A 79 -12.17 4.98 -14.60
N ILE A 80 -11.57 4.21 -13.69
CA ILE A 80 -11.47 4.50 -12.26
C ILE A 80 -10.10 5.14 -12.04
N ASP A 81 -10.06 6.41 -11.64
CA ASP A 81 -8.80 7.09 -11.37
C ASP A 81 -8.30 6.81 -9.94
N LEU A 82 -7.07 6.30 -9.85
CA LEU A 82 -6.37 6.03 -8.59
C LEU A 82 -4.92 6.52 -8.72
N PRO A 83 -4.70 7.84 -8.70
CA PRO A 83 -3.39 8.44 -9.01
C PRO A 83 -2.29 8.03 -8.00
N GLU A 84 -2.69 7.65 -6.79
CA GLU A 84 -1.80 7.26 -5.72
C GLU A 84 -1.51 5.75 -5.67
N LEU A 85 -2.02 4.96 -6.62
CA LEU A 85 -1.88 3.50 -6.62
C LEU A 85 -0.42 3.05 -6.77
N ARG A 86 0.17 2.65 -5.64
CA ARG A 86 1.58 2.22 -5.58
C ARG A 86 1.84 1.23 -4.46
N VAL A 87 2.99 0.56 -4.55
CA VAL A 87 3.46 -0.32 -3.48
C VAL A 87 4.16 0.53 -2.42
N ARG A 88 3.67 0.47 -1.17
CA ARG A 88 4.30 1.07 0.02
C ARG A 88 4.38 0.03 1.11
N GLN A 89 5.53 -0.10 1.76
CA GLN A 89 5.73 -1.01 2.90
C GLN A 89 5.25 -2.45 2.62
N GLY A 90 5.53 -2.96 1.41
CA GLY A 90 5.14 -4.32 0.98
C GLY A 90 3.65 -4.52 0.65
N ARG A 91 2.82 -3.49 0.79
CA ARG A 91 1.37 -3.50 0.50
C ARG A 91 1.06 -2.59 -0.69
N ILE A 92 -0.12 -2.77 -1.29
CA ILE A 92 -0.61 -1.93 -2.38
C ILE A 92 -1.53 -0.88 -1.77
N THR A 93 -1.06 0.36 -1.71
CA THR A 93 -1.88 1.51 -1.36
C THR A 93 -2.73 1.88 -2.57
N LEU A 94 -4.06 1.99 -2.38
CA LEU A 94 -4.98 2.46 -3.42
C LEU A 94 -5.06 3.99 -3.41
N GLY A 95 -5.09 4.61 -2.23
CA GLY A 95 -5.01 6.05 -2.02
C GLY A 95 -6.32 6.77 -2.30
N ALA A 96 -6.22 8.07 -2.57
CA ALA A 96 -7.36 8.92 -2.85
C ALA A 96 -8.14 8.48 -4.09
N CYS A 97 -9.47 8.50 -3.99
CA CYS A 97 -10.41 8.14 -5.04
C CYS A 97 -11.60 9.10 -5.01
N ARG A 98 -12.00 9.63 -6.16
CA ARG A 98 -13.20 10.47 -6.27
C ARG A 98 -14.46 9.66 -6.03
N LEU A 99 -15.52 10.29 -5.51
CA LEU A 99 -16.77 9.58 -5.19
C LEU A 99 -17.34 8.79 -6.37
N ASP A 100 -17.35 9.36 -7.57
CA ASP A 100 -17.83 8.67 -8.78
C ASP A 100 -17.06 7.37 -9.06
N ASP A 101 -15.74 7.42 -8.92
CA ASP A 101 -14.85 6.30 -9.19
C ASP A 101 -14.92 5.25 -8.08
N ALA A 102 -15.10 5.69 -6.84
CA ALA A 102 -15.37 4.83 -5.69
C ALA A 102 -16.72 4.11 -5.83
N VAL A 103 -17.76 4.78 -6.33
CA VAL A 103 -19.06 4.16 -6.64
C VAL A 103 -18.92 3.16 -7.79
N ARG A 104 -18.19 3.49 -8.87
CA ARG A 104 -17.89 2.54 -9.95
C ARG A 104 -17.17 1.31 -9.41
N LEU A 105 -16.16 1.49 -8.57
CA LEU A 105 -15.43 0.39 -7.94
C LEU A 105 -16.37 -0.48 -7.10
N ALA A 106 -17.22 0.12 -6.26
CA ALA A 106 -18.20 -0.62 -5.47
C ALA A 106 -19.16 -1.43 -6.34
N ARG A 107 -19.65 -0.85 -7.45
CA ARG A 107 -20.52 -1.55 -8.40
C ARG A 107 -19.83 -2.74 -9.07
N LEU A 108 -18.57 -2.60 -9.47
CA LEU A 108 -17.77 -3.72 -10.00
C LEU A 108 -17.57 -4.83 -8.96
N LEU A 109 -17.66 -4.50 -7.68
CA LEU A 109 -17.60 -5.46 -6.57
C LEU A 109 -18.97 -6.03 -6.19
N GLY A 110 -20.02 -5.74 -6.98
CA GLY A 110 -21.36 -6.28 -6.80
C GLY A 110 -22.28 -5.42 -5.93
N ALA A 111 -21.90 -4.19 -5.60
CA ALA A 111 -22.77 -3.27 -4.87
C ALA A 111 -23.93 -2.78 -5.75
N SER A 112 -25.13 -2.72 -5.17
CA SER A 112 -26.26 -2.06 -5.80
C SER A 112 -26.00 -0.57 -5.95
N SER A 113 -26.48 0.02 -7.06
CA SER A 113 -26.33 1.45 -7.29
C SER A 113 -27.05 2.27 -6.21
N PRO A 114 -26.38 3.24 -5.57
CA PRO A 114 -27.06 4.23 -4.75
C PRO A 114 -27.81 5.21 -5.67
N GLY A 115 -29.08 4.90 -6.02
CA GLY A 115 -30.02 5.84 -6.66
C GLY A 115 -29.52 6.64 -7.87
N ALA A 116 -30.21 7.74 -8.17
CA ALA A 116 -29.82 8.73 -9.17
C ALA A 116 -29.04 9.92 -8.57
N ASP A 117 -29.05 10.05 -7.24
CA ASP A 117 -28.38 11.13 -6.52
C ASP A 117 -26.90 10.80 -6.29
N ILE A 118 -26.04 11.83 -6.35
CA ILE A 118 -24.61 11.68 -6.01
C ILE A 118 -24.52 11.33 -4.52
N PRO A 119 -23.98 10.17 -4.14
CA PRO A 119 -24.00 9.76 -2.74
C PRO A 119 -22.97 10.57 -1.96
N GLU A 120 -23.32 10.98 -0.74
CA GLU A 120 -22.38 11.59 0.19
C GLU A 120 -21.19 10.64 0.46
N ALA A 121 -20.01 11.20 0.77
CA ALA A 121 -18.79 10.41 0.97
C ALA A 121 -18.91 9.34 2.07
N THR A 122 -19.70 9.60 3.11
CA THR A 122 -20.02 8.64 4.16
C THR A 122 -20.80 7.44 3.62
N ALA A 123 -21.77 7.67 2.75
CA ALA A 123 -22.53 6.61 2.07
C ALA A 123 -21.62 5.81 1.12
N VAL A 124 -20.75 6.47 0.36
CA VAL A 124 -19.77 5.79 -0.52
C VAL A 124 -18.77 4.96 0.30
N ARG A 125 -18.29 5.48 1.44
CA ARG A 125 -17.44 4.75 2.38
C ARG A 125 -18.13 3.47 2.85
N ASP A 126 -19.38 3.57 3.28
CA ASP A 126 -20.14 2.43 3.82
C ASP A 126 -20.45 1.40 2.71
N LEU A 127 -20.78 1.89 1.51
CA LEU A 127 -20.96 1.06 0.32
C LEU A 127 -19.69 0.24 0.01
N LEU A 128 -18.53 0.89 0.00
CA LEU A 128 -17.24 0.21 -0.22
C LEU A 128 -16.88 -0.75 0.92
N ALA A 129 -17.14 -0.36 2.17
CA ALA A 129 -16.90 -1.22 3.33
C ALA A 129 -17.74 -2.51 3.29
N GLN A 130 -18.93 -2.46 2.68
CA GLN A 130 -19.78 -3.63 2.46
C GLN A 130 -19.37 -4.42 1.20
N ALA A 131 -19.18 -3.74 0.08
CA ALA A 131 -18.94 -4.38 -1.22
C ALA A 131 -17.57 -5.04 -1.30
N PHE A 132 -16.54 -4.43 -0.68
CA PHE A 132 -15.18 -4.91 -0.80
C PHE A 132 -14.98 -6.32 -0.20
N PRO A 133 -15.41 -6.62 1.04
CA PRO A 133 -15.34 -7.98 1.56
C PRO A 133 -16.19 -8.96 0.75
N ALA A 134 -17.36 -8.55 0.27
CA ALA A 134 -18.22 -9.41 -0.54
C ALA A 134 -17.56 -9.80 -1.88
N GLY A 135 -17.10 -8.81 -2.65
CA GLY A 135 -16.46 -9.02 -3.95
C GLY A 135 -15.10 -9.71 -3.83
N THR A 136 -14.35 -9.47 -2.75
CA THR A 136 -13.02 -10.08 -2.56
C THR A 136 -13.02 -11.35 -1.72
N GLY A 137 -14.17 -11.91 -1.35
CA GLY A 137 -14.25 -13.14 -0.54
C GLY A 137 -13.60 -13.01 0.85
N GLY A 138 -13.96 -11.95 1.57
CA GLY A 138 -13.54 -11.65 2.94
C GLY A 138 -12.28 -10.79 3.08
N GLY A 139 -11.85 -10.10 2.01
CA GLY A 139 -10.78 -9.10 2.13
C GLY A 139 -11.25 -7.85 2.89
N ALA A 140 -10.34 -7.20 3.59
CA ALA A 140 -10.62 -5.94 4.29
C ALA A 140 -9.97 -4.76 3.57
N LEU A 141 -10.71 -3.68 3.44
CA LEU A 141 -10.22 -2.39 2.97
C LEU A 141 -10.60 -1.33 4.01
N ARG A 142 -9.62 -0.58 4.49
CA ARG A 142 -9.89 0.62 5.28
C ARG A 142 -10.35 1.70 4.31
N VAL A 143 -11.49 2.33 4.60
CA VAL A 143 -12.01 3.46 3.83
C VAL A 143 -12.28 4.60 4.80
N SER A 144 -11.84 5.80 4.47
CA SER A 144 -12.12 7.02 5.23
C SER A 144 -12.50 8.16 4.30
N VAL A 145 -13.27 9.11 4.81
CA VAL A 145 -13.58 10.35 4.09
C VAL A 145 -12.45 11.34 4.37
N ARG A 146 -11.99 12.05 3.34
CA ARG A 146 -10.96 13.10 3.52
C ARG A 146 -11.63 14.35 4.11
N GLU A 147 -11.15 14.84 5.25
CA GLU A 147 -11.78 15.96 5.98
C GLU A 147 -11.73 17.27 5.17
N ASP A 148 -10.62 17.50 4.46
CA ASP A 148 -10.40 18.72 3.68
C ASP A 148 -11.03 18.69 2.27
N ASP A 149 -11.53 17.53 1.83
CA ASP A 149 -12.13 17.36 0.49
C ASP A 149 -13.25 16.30 0.55
N PRO A 150 -14.52 16.72 0.73
CA PRO A 150 -15.64 15.81 0.88
C PRO A 150 -15.99 15.05 -0.39
N ASP A 151 -15.42 15.40 -1.55
CA ASP A 151 -15.63 14.68 -2.82
C ASP A 151 -14.61 13.54 -3.03
N VAL A 152 -13.81 13.24 -2.01
CA VAL A 152 -12.75 12.23 -2.05
C VAL A 152 -12.84 11.28 -0.86
N VAL A 153 -12.72 9.98 -1.17
CA VAL A 153 -12.49 8.93 -0.17
C VAL A 153 -11.06 8.41 -0.26
N GLU A 154 -10.50 8.09 0.90
CA GLU A 154 -9.19 7.47 1.04
C GLU A 154 -9.33 5.96 1.11
N LEU A 155 -8.74 5.27 0.15
CA LEU A 155 -8.68 3.82 0.10
C LEU A 155 -7.35 3.33 0.68
N GLY A 156 -7.44 2.54 1.74
CA GLY A 156 -6.28 2.03 2.46
C GLY A 156 -5.42 1.05 1.66
N ALA A 157 -4.41 0.50 2.33
CA ALA A 157 -3.49 -0.46 1.72
C ALA A 157 -4.00 -1.90 1.84
N VAL A 158 -3.83 -2.70 0.78
CA VAL A 158 -4.16 -4.12 0.74
C VAL A 158 -2.91 -4.96 0.55
N ASP A 159 -2.89 -6.16 1.14
CA ASP A 159 -1.79 -7.10 0.89
C ASP A 159 -1.88 -7.74 -0.51
N ALA A 160 -0.83 -8.45 -0.91
CA ALA A 160 -0.77 -9.10 -2.22
C ALA A 160 -1.82 -10.20 -2.41
N ARG A 161 -2.33 -10.82 -1.34
CA ARG A 161 -3.37 -11.86 -1.42
C ARG A 161 -4.72 -11.22 -1.72
N THR A 162 -5.08 -10.20 -0.96
CA THR A 162 -6.30 -9.40 -1.11
C THR A 162 -6.32 -8.71 -2.47
N ALA A 163 -5.20 -8.14 -2.92
CA ALA A 163 -5.09 -7.57 -4.26
C ALA A 163 -5.34 -8.57 -5.39
N ARG A 164 -4.88 -9.84 -5.25
CA ARG A 164 -5.20 -10.88 -6.24
C ARG A 164 -6.69 -11.22 -6.27
N ARG A 165 -7.33 -11.26 -5.10
CA ARG A 165 -8.79 -11.48 -5.03
C ARG A 165 -9.55 -10.32 -5.65
N LEU A 166 -9.12 -9.09 -5.39
CA LEU A 166 -9.65 -7.88 -6.04
C LEU A 166 -9.50 -7.95 -7.56
N ILE A 167 -8.30 -8.27 -8.07
CA ILE A 167 -8.08 -8.48 -9.52
C ILE A 167 -9.01 -9.54 -10.08
N GLY A 168 -9.21 -10.64 -9.34
CA GLY A 168 -10.16 -11.68 -9.71
C GLY A 168 -11.58 -11.15 -9.81
N ALA A 169 -12.04 -10.43 -8.79
CA ALA A 169 -13.39 -9.86 -8.73
C ALA A 169 -13.67 -8.85 -9.86
N LEU A 170 -12.69 -8.02 -10.20
CA LEU A 170 -12.84 -6.95 -11.20
C LEU A 170 -12.70 -7.43 -12.65
N ARG A 171 -12.34 -8.70 -12.90
CA ARG A 171 -12.15 -9.24 -14.26
C ARG A 171 -13.40 -9.91 -14.82
N PHE A 172 -14.49 -9.97 -14.07
CA PHE A 172 -15.74 -10.63 -14.44
C PHE A 172 -16.89 -9.63 -14.49
#